data_AF-B1I7E6-F1
#
_entry.id   AF-B1I7E6-F1
#
_cell.length_a   1.000
_cell.length_b   1.000
_cell.length_c   1.000
_cell.angle_alpha   90.00
_cell.angle_beta   90.00
_cell.angle_gamma   90.00
#
_symmetry.space_group_name_H-M   'P 1'
#
loop_
_entity.id
_entity.type
_entity.pdbx_description
1 polymer ?
#
loop_
_entity_poly.entity_id
_entity_poly.type
_entity_poly.pdbx_seq_one_letter_code
_entity_poly.pdbx_strand_id
1 'polypeptide(L)'
;MTKKKIERLSVIHRREINWLKWYFLRDKKNPKRTILEQKIIVSHIKTDRLEAKFLSNLKKSTEDFIDKSDPKYLRAIKEVYVYENMNVIGACQKILFYSPTQAYVLLNAWFNDYFRATYTELLENAILDK
;
A
#
# COMPACT_ATOMS: atom_id res chain seq x y z
N MET A 1 18.06 19.08 3.79
CA MET A 1 18.15 17.95 2.82
C MET A 1 17.07 16.87 3.00
N THR A 2 16.49 16.70 4.19
CA THR A 2 15.52 15.63 4.56
C THR A 2 14.12 15.78 3.94
N LYS A 3 13.58 17.00 3.85
CA LYS A 3 12.21 17.25 3.33
C LYS A 3 12.02 16.80 1.87
N LYS A 4 12.96 17.16 0.99
CA LYS A 4 12.96 16.77 -0.44
C LYS A 4 12.96 15.26 -0.67
N LYS A 5 13.69 14.49 0.15
CA LYS A 5 13.70 13.02 0.04
C LYS A 5 12.38 12.44 0.53
N ILE A 6 11.82 12.93 1.64
CA ILE A 6 10.54 12.45 2.18
C ILE A 6 9.39 12.67 1.18
N GLU A 7 9.29 13.87 0.60
CA GLU A 7 8.34 14.18 -0.48
C GLU A 7 8.54 13.24 -1.68
N ARG A 8 9.78 12.81 -1.93
CA ARG A 8 10.12 11.86 -2.99
C ARG A 8 9.46 10.49 -2.81
N LEU A 9 9.31 9.95 -1.58
CA LEU A 9 8.65 8.64 -1.39
C LEU A 9 7.16 8.73 -1.69
N SER A 10 6.48 9.78 -1.22
CA SER A 10 5.05 9.99 -1.50
C SER A 10 4.76 10.12 -2.99
N VAL A 11 5.75 10.60 -3.77
CA VAL A 11 5.66 10.74 -5.23
C VAL A 11 6.03 9.44 -5.94
N ILE A 12 7.16 8.81 -5.61
CA ILE A 12 7.65 7.58 -6.26
C ILE A 12 6.66 6.44 -6.05
N HIS A 13 6.18 6.26 -4.82
CA HIS A 13 5.33 5.14 -4.42
C HIS A 13 3.85 5.52 -4.31
N ARG A 14 3.43 6.56 -5.05
CA ARG A 14 2.07 7.12 -4.94
C ARG A 14 0.99 6.07 -5.18
N ARG A 15 1.21 5.18 -6.15
CA ARG A 15 0.25 4.13 -6.52
C ARG A 15 0.12 3.12 -5.39
N GLU A 16 1.23 2.65 -4.88
CA GLU A 16 1.32 1.68 -3.79
C GLU A 16 0.70 2.25 -2.51
N ILE A 17 0.99 3.52 -2.20
CA ILE A 17 0.33 4.25 -1.11
C ILE A 17 -1.19 4.30 -1.31
N ASN A 18 -1.67 4.56 -2.52
CA ASN A 18 -3.11 4.55 -2.80
C ASN A 18 -3.73 3.16 -2.62
N TRP A 19 -3.04 2.09 -3.01
CA TRP A 19 -3.50 0.72 -2.78
C TRP A 19 -3.59 0.39 -1.29
N LEU A 20 -2.59 0.78 -0.50
CA LEU A 20 -2.63 0.63 0.96
C LEU A 20 -3.77 1.47 1.57
N LYS A 21 -4.00 2.69 1.08
CA LYS A 21 -5.17 3.48 1.47
C LYS A 21 -6.47 2.76 1.14
N TRP A 22 -6.57 2.13 -0.03
CA TRP A 22 -7.76 1.37 -0.37
C TRP A 22 -7.96 0.18 0.56
N TYR A 23 -6.87 -0.52 0.89
CA TYR A 23 -6.88 -1.68 1.75
C TYR A 23 -7.25 -1.35 3.20
N PHE A 24 -6.67 -0.30 3.79
CA PHE A 24 -6.82 0.00 5.21
C PHE A 24 -7.94 0.97 5.57
N LEU A 25 -8.28 1.91 4.68
CA LEU A 25 -9.29 2.93 4.99
C LEU A 25 -10.69 2.38 4.71
N ARG A 26 -11.64 2.79 5.56
CA ARG A 26 -13.07 2.50 5.36
C ARG A 26 -13.63 3.32 4.21
N ASP A 27 -14.55 2.71 3.48
CA ASP A 27 -15.29 3.44 2.46
C ASP A 27 -16.19 4.50 3.12
N LYS A 28 -16.16 5.73 2.58
CA LYS A 28 -16.91 6.86 3.16
C LYS A 28 -18.43 6.70 3.03
N LYS A 29 -18.90 5.97 2.00
CA LYS A 29 -20.33 5.72 1.77
C LYS A 29 -20.78 4.43 2.46
N ASN A 30 -19.89 3.46 2.62
CA ASN A 30 -20.14 2.19 3.29
C ASN A 30 -19.05 1.87 4.34
N PRO A 31 -19.18 2.39 5.58
CA PRO A 31 -18.16 2.20 6.62
C PRO A 31 -17.93 0.74 7.06
N LYS A 32 -18.82 -0.19 6.70
CA LYS A 32 -18.67 -1.62 7.01
C LYS A 32 -17.57 -2.30 6.18
N ARG A 33 -17.12 -1.66 5.10
CA ARG A 33 -16.15 -2.21 4.15
C ARG A 33 -14.96 -1.26 4.00
N THR A 34 -13.82 -1.82 3.60
CA THR A 34 -12.70 -1.00 3.14
C THR A 34 -13.01 -0.42 1.77
N ILE A 35 -12.29 0.62 1.37
CA ILE A 35 -12.42 1.19 0.02
C ILE A 35 -12.15 0.12 -1.04
N LEU A 36 -11.18 -0.76 -0.83
CA LEU A 36 -10.84 -1.85 -1.75
C LEU A 36 -11.99 -2.86 -1.89
N GLU A 37 -12.56 -3.30 -0.77
CA GLU A 37 -13.71 -4.23 -0.77
C GLU A 37 -14.91 -3.62 -1.48
N GLN A 38 -15.17 -2.33 -1.25
CA GLN A 38 -16.26 -1.64 -1.93
C GLN A 38 -16.01 -1.53 -3.44
N LYS A 39 -14.76 -1.31 -3.87
CA LYS A 39 -14.38 -1.28 -5.30
C LYS A 39 -14.59 -2.63 -5.98
N ILE A 40 -14.19 -3.74 -5.36
CA ILE A 40 -14.40 -5.10 -5.89
C ILE A 40 -15.89 -5.35 -6.15
N ILE A 41 -16.75 -4.93 -5.22
CA ILE A 41 -18.20 -5.17 -5.35
C ILE A 41 -18.80 -4.31 -6.46
N VAL A 42 -18.34 -3.06 -6.60
CA VAL A 42 -18.78 -2.17 -7.67
C VAL A 42 -18.35 -2.70 -9.05
N SER A 43 -17.13 -3.24 -9.19
CA SER A 43 -16.68 -3.79 -10.48
C SER A 43 -17.50 -5.03 -10.87
N HIS A 44 -17.87 -5.89 -9.91
CA HIS A 44 -18.82 -6.98 -10.16
C HIS A 44 -20.20 -6.48 -10.60
N ILE A 45 -20.76 -5.45 -9.94
CA ILE A 45 -22.05 -4.86 -10.33
C ILE A 45 -22.00 -4.28 -11.75
N LYS A 46 -20.88 -3.66 -12.11
CA LYS A 46 -20.66 -3.11 -13.46
C LYS A 46 -20.28 -4.18 -14.50
N THR A 47 -20.14 -5.44 -14.09
CA THR A 47 -19.68 -6.56 -14.94
C THR A 47 -18.28 -6.32 -15.53
N ASP A 48 -17.44 -5.51 -14.86
CA ASP A 48 -16.04 -5.31 -15.26
C ASP A 48 -15.17 -6.42 -14.67
N ARG A 49 -15.02 -7.49 -15.45
CA ARG A 49 -14.28 -8.70 -15.02
C ARG A 49 -12.80 -8.43 -14.83
N LEU A 50 -12.20 -7.57 -15.65
CA LEU A 50 -10.77 -7.26 -15.55
C LEU A 50 -10.49 -6.45 -14.29
N GLU A 51 -11.28 -5.42 -14.01
CA GLU A 51 -11.16 -4.64 -12.78
C GLU A 51 -11.43 -5.50 -11.55
N ALA A 52 -12.46 -6.35 -11.57
CA ALA A 52 -12.75 -7.27 -10.47
C ALA A 52 -11.60 -8.25 -10.18
N LYS A 53 -11.00 -8.86 -11.23
CA LYS A 53 -9.84 -9.75 -11.10
C LYS A 53 -8.63 -9.01 -10.54
N PHE A 54 -8.31 -7.84 -11.10
CA PHE A 54 -7.22 -6.98 -10.62
C PHE A 54 -7.36 -6.64 -9.13
N LEU A 55 -8.52 -6.13 -8.72
CA LEU A 55 -8.74 -5.68 -7.34
C LEU A 55 -8.74 -6.84 -6.33
N SER A 56 -9.26 -8.00 -6.74
CA SER A 56 -9.26 -9.21 -5.89
C SER A 56 -7.84 -9.73 -5.68
N ASN A 57 -7.03 -9.76 -6.75
CA ASN A 57 -5.62 -10.12 -6.65
C ASN A 57 -4.86 -9.11 -5.78
N LEU A 58 -5.04 -7.81 -6.03
CA LEU A 58 -4.44 -6.75 -5.22
C LEU A 58 -4.76 -6.93 -3.74
N LYS A 59 -6.02 -7.27 -3.38
CA LYS A 59 -6.41 -7.55 -2.00
C LYS A 59 -5.58 -8.70 -1.42
N LYS A 60 -5.53 -9.82 -2.14
CA LYS A 60 -4.81 -11.03 -1.72
C LYS A 60 -3.31 -10.80 -1.55
N SER A 61 -2.60 -10.29 -2.57
CA SER A 61 -1.16 -10.05 -2.43
C SER A 61 -0.84 -8.99 -1.38
N THR A 62 -1.73 -8.02 -1.17
CA THR A 62 -1.56 -7.04 -0.08
C THR A 62 -1.68 -7.69 1.29
N GLU A 63 -2.69 -8.55 1.49
CA GLU A 63 -2.86 -9.34 2.71
C GLU A 63 -1.64 -10.23 2.98
N ASP A 64 -1.24 -11.05 1.99
CA ASP A 64 -0.09 -11.96 2.08
C ASP A 64 1.23 -11.24 2.37
N PHE A 65 1.42 -10.05 1.79
CA PHE A 65 2.62 -9.23 2.01
C PHE A 65 2.63 -8.56 3.39
N ILE A 66 1.48 -8.08 3.84
CA ILE A 66 1.33 -7.44 5.16
C ILE A 66 1.57 -8.45 6.28
N ASP A 67 1.05 -9.67 6.15
CA ASP A 67 1.19 -10.72 7.17
C ASP A 67 2.65 -11.13 7.39
N LYS A 68 3.49 -10.98 6.38
CA LYS A 68 4.94 -11.28 6.44
C LYS A 68 5.80 -10.04 6.74
N SER A 69 5.22 -8.86 6.73
CA SER A 69 5.94 -7.60 6.93
C SER A 69 6.33 -7.41 8.40
N ASP A 70 7.52 -6.87 8.65
CA ASP A 70 7.90 -6.45 10.01
C ASP A 70 6.89 -5.41 10.54
N PRO A 71 6.23 -5.68 11.69
CA PRO A 71 5.19 -4.83 12.23
C PRO A 71 5.62 -3.37 12.43
N LYS A 72 6.90 -3.11 12.69
CA LYS A 72 7.39 -1.73 12.92
C LYS A 72 7.35 -0.90 11.63
N TYR A 73 7.70 -1.49 10.49
CA TYR A 73 7.65 -0.80 9.19
C TYR A 73 6.21 -0.62 8.75
N LEU A 74 5.38 -1.66 8.90
CA LEU A 74 3.96 -1.56 8.60
C LEU A 74 3.29 -0.45 9.41
N ARG A 75 3.57 -0.37 10.72
CA ARG A 75 3.07 0.71 11.58
C ARG A 75 3.52 2.08 11.08
N ALA A 76 4.81 2.25 10.81
CA ALA A 76 5.33 3.52 10.30
C ALA A 76 4.65 3.94 8.98
N ILE A 77 4.47 3.00 8.05
CA ILE A 77 3.83 3.26 6.76
C ILE A 77 2.37 3.65 6.92
N LYS A 78 1.64 2.95 7.79
CA LYS A 78 0.23 3.28 8.07
C LYS A 78 0.10 4.67 8.67
N GLU A 79 0.87 4.99 9.70
CA GLU A 79 0.79 6.29 10.36
C GLU A 79 1.21 7.46 9.44
N VAL A 80 2.20 7.23 8.57
CA VAL A 80 2.73 8.29 7.70
C VAL A 80 1.91 8.48 6.43
N TYR A 81 1.61 7.38 5.72
CA TYR A 81 1.11 7.46 4.36
C TYR A 81 -0.35 7.06 4.22
N VAL A 82 -0.90 6.26 5.13
CA VAL A 82 -2.29 5.80 5.06
C VAL A 82 -3.20 6.72 5.86
N TYR A 83 -2.91 6.87 7.15
CA TYR A 83 -3.68 7.69 8.08
C TYR A 83 -3.20 9.14 8.13
N GLU A 84 -1.95 9.40 7.72
CA GLU A 84 -1.35 10.73 7.69
C GLU A 84 -1.34 11.41 9.07
N ASN A 85 -1.31 10.61 10.14
CA ASN A 85 -1.27 11.08 11.54
C ASN A 85 0.09 11.66 11.94
N MET A 86 1.15 11.32 11.20
CA MET A 86 2.48 11.89 11.42
C MET A 86 3.29 11.95 10.14
N ASN A 87 4.37 12.74 10.15
CA ASN A 87 5.33 12.76 9.05
C ASN A 87 6.43 11.70 9.23
N VAL A 88 7.21 11.45 8.18
CA VAL A 88 8.31 10.46 8.21
C VAL A 88 9.30 10.74 9.34
N ILE A 89 9.62 12.01 9.65
CA ILE A 89 10.58 12.34 10.73
C ILE A 89 10.02 11.87 12.08
N GLY A 90 8.73 12.12 12.34
CA GLY A 90 8.04 11.64 13.53
C GLY A 90 8.06 10.11 13.63
N ALA A 91 7.80 9.41 12.52
CA ALA A 91 7.88 7.96 12.48
C ALA A 91 9.31 7.42 12.69
N CYS A 92 10.33 8.10 12.16
CA CYS A 92 11.74 7.75 12.39
C CYS A 92 12.08 7.75 13.88
N GLN A 93 11.62 8.77 14.60
CA GLN A 93 11.93 8.94 16.02
C GLN A 93 11.08 8.07 16.94
N LYS A 94 9.79 7.93 16.64
CA LYS A 94 8.80 7.31 17.55
C LYS A 94 8.51 5.84 17.27
N ILE A 95 8.81 5.36 16.06
CA ILE A 95 8.45 4.00 15.62
C ILE A 95 9.69 3.23 15.19
N LEU A 96 10.49 3.82 14.30
CA LEU A 96 11.58 3.09 13.65
C LEU A 96 12.90 3.14 14.42
N PHE A 97 13.11 4.17 15.25
CA PHE A 97 14.35 4.45 15.98
C PHE A 97 15.59 4.50 15.07
N TYR A 98 15.42 5.02 13.85
CA TYR A 98 16.48 5.18 12.86
C TYR A 98 16.73 6.65 12.53
N SER A 99 17.93 6.95 12.01
CA SER A 99 18.17 8.24 11.38
C SER A 99 17.22 8.43 10.18
N PRO A 100 16.82 9.66 9.84
CA PRO A 100 15.96 9.92 8.69
C PRO A 100 16.46 9.33 7.37
N THR A 101 17.78 9.29 7.18
CA THR A 101 18.40 8.71 5.98
C THR A 101 18.23 7.20 5.95
N GLN A 102 18.49 6.51 7.06
CA GLN A 102 18.33 5.07 7.16
C GLN A 102 16.86 4.65 7.04
N ALA A 103 15.96 5.36 7.71
CA ALA A 103 14.53 5.14 7.59
C ALA A 103 14.04 5.31 6.14
N TYR A 104 14.52 6.34 5.43
CA TYR A 104 14.19 6.51 4.00
C TYR A 104 14.59 5.29 3.18
N VAL A 105 15.82 4.78 3.35
CA VAL A 105 16.31 3.62 2.59
C VAL A 105 15.45 2.38 2.87
N LEU A 106 15.14 2.12 4.14
CA LEU A 106 14.37 0.95 4.56
C LEU A 106 12.91 1.03 4.13
N LEU A 107 12.26 2.19 4.27
CA LEU A 107 10.88 2.40 3.79
C LEU A 107 10.80 2.30 2.27
N ASN A 108 11.79 2.84 1.55
CA ASN A 108 11.87 2.70 0.11
C ASN A 108 12.02 1.23 -0.33
N ALA A 109 12.85 0.46 0.38
CA ALA A 109 13.00 -0.98 0.13
C ALA A 109 11.68 -1.72 0.36
N TRP A 110 10.99 -1.44 1.48
CA TRP A 110 9.68 -2.03 1.77
C TRP A 110 8.67 -1.76 0.66
N PHE A 111 8.59 -0.53 0.15
CA PHE A 111 7.69 -0.22 -0.96
C PHE A 111 8.08 -0.92 -2.26
N ASN A 112 9.37 -1.05 -2.55
CA ASN A 112 9.83 -1.82 -3.72
C ASN A 112 9.43 -3.31 -3.61
N ASP A 113 9.54 -3.89 -2.41
CA ASP A 113 9.17 -5.28 -2.16
C ASP A 113 7.65 -5.46 -2.24
N TYR A 114 6.86 -4.51 -1.72
CA TYR A 114 5.41 -4.49 -1.87
C TYR A 114 4.98 -4.38 -3.34
N PHE A 115 5.64 -3.49 -4.10
CA PHE A 115 5.41 -3.37 -5.54
C PHE A 115 5.71 -4.69 -6.26
N ARG A 116 6.81 -5.37 -5.94
CA ARG A 116 7.15 -6.67 -6.54
C ARG A 116 6.11 -7.74 -6.20
N ALA A 117 5.70 -7.83 -4.93
CA ALA A 117 4.70 -8.81 -4.49
C ALA A 117 3.36 -8.63 -5.22
N THR A 118 2.92 -7.38 -5.38
CA THR A 118 1.65 -7.08 -6.07
C THR A 118 1.76 -7.20 -7.59
N TYR A 119 2.91 -6.86 -8.20
CA TYR A 119 3.06 -6.87 -9.66
C TYR A 119 3.34 -8.26 -10.25
N THR A 120 4.05 -9.14 -9.54
CA THR A 120 4.30 -10.52 -9.99
C THR A 120 2.97 -11.25 -10.20
N GLU A 121 2.04 -11.14 -9.26
CA GLU A 121 0.71 -11.74 -9.40
C GLU A 121 -0.10 -11.11 -10.55
N LEU A 122 0.05 -9.80 -10.80
CA LEU A 122 -0.62 -9.13 -11.92
C LEU A 122 -0.09 -9.60 -13.29
N LEU A 123 1.22 -9.85 -13.41
CA LEU A 123 1.84 -10.36 -14.63
C LEU A 123 1.48 -11.83 -14.88
N GLU A 124 1.55 -12.69 -13.86
CA GLU A 124 1.19 -14.11 -13.98
C GLU A 124 -0.26 -14.26 -14.45
N ASN A 125 -1.17 -13.46 -13.91
CA ASN A 125 -2.58 -13.49 -14.30
C ASN A 125 -2.86 -12.92 -15.70
N ALA A 126 -2.00 -12.05 -16.23
CA ALA A 126 -2.10 -11.52 -17.59
C ALA A 126 -1.56 -12.50 -18.65
N ILE A 127 -0.61 -13.36 -18.27
CA ILE A 127 -0.04 -14.39 -19.14
C ILE A 127 -0.98 -15.60 -19.27
N LEU A 128 -1.70 -15.95 -18.19
CA LEU A 128 -2.61 -17.10 -18.12
C LEU A 128 -4.00 -16.89 -18.73
N ASP A 129 -4.35 -15.66 -19.16
CA ASP A 129 -5.59 -15.36 -19.88
C ASP A 129 -5.43 -15.44 -21.43
N LYS A 130 -4.37 -16.08 -21.94
CA LYS A 130 -4.18 -16.44 -23.36
C LYS A 130 -4.53 -17.90 -23.60
#